data_AF-A0A839GB36-F1
#
_entry.id   AF-A0A839GB36-F1
#
_cell.length_a   1.000
_cell.length_b   1.000
_cell.length_c   1.000
_cell.angle_alpha   90.00
_cell.angle_beta   90.00
_cell.angle_gamma   90.00
#
_symmetry.space_group_name_H-M   'P 1'
#
loop_
_entity.id
_entity.type
_entity.pdbx_description
1 polymer ?
#
loop_
_entity_poly.entity_id
_entity_poly.type
_entity_poly.pdbx_seq_one_letter_code
_entity_poly.pdbx_strand_id
1 'polypeptide(L)' 'MSAGFEGRTLVIATMHRKEEVIAPLAEKYLGVTCQVPLHFDSDALGTFSGEVERTQPP' A
#
# COMPACT_ATOMS: atom_id res chain seq x y z
N MET A 1 -11.57 22.33 -1.14
CA MET A 1 -12.42 21.13 -1.24
C MET A 1 -11.64 20.06 -1.98
N SER A 2 -11.19 19.03 -1.28
CA SER A 2 -10.37 17.92 -1.77
C SER A 2 -11.20 16.96 -2.63
N ALA A 3 -11.58 17.37 -3.84
CA ALA A 3 -12.50 16.64 -4.70
C ALA A 3 -11.86 15.46 -5.47
N GLY A 4 -11.03 14.64 -4.81
CA GLY A 4 -10.39 13.47 -5.44
C GLY A 4 -10.83 12.13 -4.87
N PHE A 5 -10.63 11.96 -3.56
CA PHE A 5 -10.62 10.64 -2.93
C PHE A 5 -11.48 10.52 -1.67
N GLU A 6 -12.09 11.61 -1.22
CA GLU A 6 -12.93 11.62 -0.03
C GLU A 6 -14.05 10.58 -0.12
N GLY A 7 -14.26 9.82 0.97
CA GLY A 7 -15.23 8.74 1.06
C GLY A 7 -14.86 7.44 0.34
N ARG A 8 -13.69 7.35 -0.30
CA ARG A 8 -13.24 6.11 -0.97
C ARG A 8 -12.48 5.20 -0.02
N THR A 9 -12.51 3.90 -0.32
CA THR A 9 -11.62 2.92 0.29
C THR A 9 -10.26 2.95 -0.40
N LEU A 10 -9.19 3.05 0.40
CA LEU A 10 -7.81 2.97 -0.04
C LEU A 10 -7.21 1.67 0.50
N VAL A 11 -6.62 0.87 -0.38
CA VAL A 11 -5.91 -0.36 0.01
C VAL A 11 -4.43 -0.06 0.17
N ILE A 12 -3.87 -0.34 1.35
CA ILE A 12 -2.44 -0.26 1.63
C ILE A 12 -1.87 -1.68 1.51
N ALA A 13 -1.43 -2.04 0.31
CA ALA A 13 -0.76 -3.31 0.03
C ALA A 13 0.68 -3.26 0.58
N THR A 14 0.88 -3.70 1.83
CA THR A 14 2.17 -3.58 2.51
C THR A 14 2.47 -4.76 3.43
N MET A 15 3.75 -5.12 3.51
CA MET A 15 4.34 -5.94 4.56
C MET A 15 5.06 -5.06 5.61
N HIS A 16 5.24 -5.60 6.82
CA HIS A 16 5.98 -4.98 7.92
C HIS A 16 5.33 -3.74 8.56
N ARG A 17 3.99 -3.71 8.66
CA ARG A 17 3.21 -2.75 9.48
C ARG A 17 3.34 -1.27 9.08
N LYS A 18 3.70 -0.97 7.82
CA LYS A 18 3.86 0.43 7.34
C LYS A 18 2.52 1.20 7.37
N GLU A 19 1.40 0.50 7.32
CA GLU A 19 0.05 1.06 7.45
C GLU A 19 -0.14 1.84 8.74
N GLU A 20 0.58 1.53 9.82
CA GLU A 20 0.39 2.16 11.13
C GLU A 20 0.72 3.65 11.10
N VAL A 21 1.60 4.05 10.19
CA VAL A 21 1.96 5.45 9.95
C VAL A 21 1.19 6.02 8.77
N ILE A 22 1.00 5.25 7.70
CA ILE A 22 0.39 5.73 6.45
C ILE A 22 -1.13 5.93 6.59
N ALA A 23 -1.84 4.95 7.17
CA ALA A 23 -3.29 4.98 7.31
C ALA A 23 -3.81 6.24 8.01
N PRO A 24 -3.34 6.62 9.24
CA PRO A 24 -3.89 7.78 9.93
C PRO A 24 -3.64 9.10 9.17
N LEU A 25 -2.55 9.20 8.42
CA LEU A 25 -2.25 10.37 7.60
C LEU A 25 -3.15 10.41 6.35
N ALA A 26 -3.30 9.28 5.66
CA ALA A 26 -4.15 9.19 4.48
C ALA A 26 -5.62 9.47 4.83
N GLU A 27 -6.14 8.89 5.91
CA GLU A 27 -7.51 9.14 6.36
C GLU A 27 -7.72 10.60 6.73
N LYS A 28 -6.79 11.20 7.49
CA LYS A 28 -6.88 12.61 7.92
C LYS A 28 -6.84 13.60 6.77
N TYR A 29 -5.94 13.41 5.80
CA TYR A 29 -5.68 14.42 4.77
C TYR A 29 -6.39 14.17 3.44
N LEU A 30 -6.79 12.92 3.15
CA LEU A 30 -7.51 12.56 1.92
C LEU A 30 -8.98 12.20 2.16
N GLY A 31 -9.41 12.02 3.42
CA GLY A 31 -10.78 11.66 3.76
C GLY A 31 -11.17 10.25 3.28
N VAL A 32 -10.19 9.36 3.11
CA VAL A 32 -10.40 7.96 2.71
C VAL A 32 -10.62 7.05 3.93
N THR A 33 -10.98 5.80 3.69
CA THR A 33 -10.90 4.71 4.67
C THR A 33 -9.82 3.73 4.25
N CYS A 34 -8.84 3.44 5.11
CA CYS A 34 -7.74 2.56 4.76
C CYS A 34 -8.05 1.10 5.11
N GLN A 35 -7.60 0.17 4.25
CA GLN A 35 -7.67 -1.27 4.48
C GLN A 35 -6.34 -1.94 4.13
N VAL A 36 -5.95 -2.93 4.92
CA VAL A 36 -4.80 -3.79 4.63
C VAL A 36 -5.29 -5.15 4.13
N PRO A 37 -4.83 -5.63 2.97
CA PRO A 37 -5.20 -6.94 2.46
C PRO A 37 -4.52 -8.05 3.28
N LEU A 38 -5.31 -8.99 3.81
CA LEU A 38 -4.85 -10.03 4.75
C LEU A 38 -3.85 -11.04 4.15
N HIS A 39 -3.91 -11.28 2.83
CA HIS A 39 -3.14 -12.33 2.15
C HIS A 39 -2.37 -11.79 0.95
N PHE A 40 -1.79 -10.60 1.08
CA PHE A 40 -1.00 -9.98 0.02
C PHE A 40 0.46 -9.84 0.45
N ASP A 41 1.37 -10.56 -0.20
CA ASP A 41 2.80 -10.41 0.02
C ASP A 41 3.39 -9.37 -0.95
N SER A 42 3.72 -8.18 -0.43
CA SER A 42 4.35 -7.12 -1.23
C SER A 42 5.79 -7.42 -1.63
N ASP A 43 6.42 -8.39 -0.95
CA ASP A 43 7.85 -8.66 -1.05
C ASP A 43 8.12 -9.88 -1.95
N ALA A 44 7.07 -10.55 -2.44
CA ALA A 44 7.12 -11.76 -3.27
C ALA A 44 8.02 -11.66 -4.52
N LEU A 45 8.24 -10.44 -5.03
CA LEU A 45 9.09 -10.18 -6.20
C LEU A 45 10.56 -9.90 -5.85
N GLY A 46 10.93 -9.83 -4.57
CA GLY A 46 12.30 -9.57 -4.12
C GLY A 46 12.89 -8.27 -4.68
N THR A 47 12.06 -7.27 -5.01
CA THR A 47 12.48 -6.08 -5.78
C THR A 47 13.48 -5.19 -5.04
N PHE A 48 13.50 -5.27 -3.70
CA PHE A 48 14.41 -4.50 -2.84
C PHE A 48 15.72 -5.24 -2.56
N SER A 49 15.66 -6.55 -2.30
CA SER A 49 16.81 -7.39 -1.94
C SER A 49 17.56 -7.92 -3.17
N GLY A 50 16.87 -8.06 -4.31
CA GLY A 50 17.39 -8.73 -5.49
C GLY A 50 17.51 -10.25 -5.35
N GLU A 51 16.88 -10.83 -4.32
CA GLU A 51 16.96 -12.28 -4.04
C GLU A 51 16.16 -13.14 -5.02
N VAL A 52 15.23 -12.53 -5.77
CA VAL A 52 14.42 -13.18 -6.80
C VAL A 52 14.86 -12.69 -8.18
N GLU A 53 15.21 -13.64 -9.06
CA GLU A 53 15.60 -13.35 -10.44
C GLU A 53 14.41 -12.80 -11.24
N ARG A 54 14.66 -11.74 -12.03
CA ARG A 54 13.65 -11.13 -12.88
C ARG A 54 13.41 -12.00 -14.12
N THR A 55 12.18 -12.42 -14.31
CA THR A 55 11.78 -13.26 -15.46
C THR A 55 11.24 -12.47 -16.64
N GLN A 56 11.02 -11.15 -16.48
CA GLN A 56 10.47 -10.28 -17.51
C GLN A 56 11.46 -9.18 -17.91
N PRO A 57 11.49 -8.80 -19.21
CA PRO A 57 12.22 -7.62 -19.66
C PRO A 57 11.59 -6.32 -19.13
N PRO A 58 12.34 -5.20 -19.10
CA PRO A 58 11.84 -3.90 -18.68
C PRO A 58 10.79 -3.30 -19.62
#